data_AF-A0A537TNS8-F1
#
_entry.id   AF-A0A537TNS8-F1
#
_cell.length_a   1.000
_cell.length_b   1.000
_cell.length_c   1.000
_cell.angle_alpha   90.00
_cell.angle_beta   90.00
_cell.angle_gamma   90.00
#
_symmetry.space_group_name_H-M   'P 1'
#
loop_
_entity.id
_entity.type
_entity.pdbx_description
1 polymer ?
#
loop_
_entity_poly.entity_id
_entity_poly.type
_entity_poly.pdbx_seq_one_letter_code
_entity_poly.pdbx_strand_id
1 'polypeptide(L)'
;MEEELWLPLVDEPIGAIVARIQAEDTQITSLITSPRRQLAFRTFAYIRVGLLLGQLLVETDLEPDESQTWVDQLLADPKHLKTIADEVRAVAHEVAADPKLSEDEPVGPDAAARDRFRAFARRSLSDQ
;
A
#
# COMPACT_ATOMS: atom_id res chain seq x y z
N MET A 1 -4.41 20.57 8.99
CA MET A 1 -4.54 19.23 8.38
C MET A 1 -3.14 18.68 8.36
N GLU A 2 -2.85 17.68 9.18
CA GLU A 2 -1.56 16.99 9.12
C GLU A 2 -1.51 16.25 7.78
N GLU A 3 -0.58 16.63 6.91
CA GLU A 3 -0.22 15.80 5.76
C GLU A 3 0.41 14.54 6.32
N GLU A 4 -0.35 13.45 6.30
CA GLU A 4 0.07 12.14 6.73
C GLU A 4 1.28 11.72 5.85
N LEU A 5 2.48 11.84 6.41
CA LEU A 5 3.73 11.51 5.74
C LEU A 5 3.84 9.98 5.64
N TRP A 6 3.20 9.43 4.62
CA TRP A 6 3.24 8.00 4.32
C TRP A 6 4.57 7.63 3.67
N LEU A 7 5.51 7.07 4.44
CA LEU A 7 6.72 6.46 3.87
C LEU A 7 6.29 5.28 2.97
N PRO A 8 6.83 5.17 1.74
CA PRO A 8 6.57 4.01 0.89
C PRO A 8 7.11 2.74 1.56
N LEU A 9 6.28 1.70 1.68
CA LEU A 9 6.71 0.41 2.24
C LEU A 9 7.57 -0.39 1.25
N VAL A 10 7.53 -0.03 -0.04
CA VAL A 10 8.27 -0.66 -1.14
C VAL A 10 8.72 0.44 -2.10
N ASP A 11 9.95 0.34 -2.59
CA ASP A 11 10.54 1.26 -3.55
C ASP A 11 9.84 1.23 -4.93
N GLU A 12 10.11 2.22 -5.76
CA GLU A 12 9.67 2.24 -7.15
C GLU A 12 10.26 1.04 -7.94
N PRO A 13 9.51 0.48 -8.91
CA PRO A 13 8.31 1.01 -9.55
C PRO A 13 6.96 0.49 -9.00
N ILE A 14 6.97 -0.56 -8.17
CA ILE A 14 5.74 -1.26 -7.75
C ILE A 14 4.81 -0.34 -6.94
N GLY A 15 5.38 0.44 -6.02
CA GLY A 15 4.64 1.40 -5.22
C GLY A 15 3.83 2.39 -6.07
N ALA A 16 4.45 2.93 -7.12
CA ALA A 16 3.85 3.89 -8.04
C ALA A 16 2.74 3.25 -8.89
N ILE A 17 2.93 2.02 -9.36
CA ILE A 17 1.92 1.28 -10.15
C ILE A 17 0.64 1.08 -9.33
N VAL A 18 0.77 0.58 -8.10
CA VAL A 18 -0.38 0.33 -7.21
C VAL A 18 -1.06 1.66 -6.84
N ALA A 19 -0.30 2.70 -6.52
CA ALA A 19 -0.85 4.01 -6.20
C ALA A 19 -1.66 4.61 -7.37
N ARG A 20 -1.13 4.51 -8.60
CA ARG A 20 -1.84 4.94 -9.81
C ARG A 20 -3.17 4.19 -9.98
N ILE A 21 -3.14 2.85 -9.90
CA ILE A 21 -4.34 2.02 -10.04
C ILE A 21 -5.38 2.35 -8.97
N GLN A 22 -4.96 2.53 -7.72
CA GLN A 22 -5.85 2.92 -6.63
C GLN A 22 -6.48 4.30 -6.84
N ALA A 23 -5.72 5.26 -7.37
CA ALA A 23 -6.21 6.61 -7.65
C ALA A 23 -7.23 6.62 -8.80
N GLU A 24 -7.06 5.74 -9.80
CA GLU A 24 -7.96 5.60 -10.95
C GLU A 24 -9.22 4.79 -10.61
N ASP A 25 -9.15 3.84 -9.68
CA ASP A 25 -10.28 2.97 -9.29
C ASP A 25 -10.85 3.35 -7.90
N THR A 26 -11.89 4.18 -7.93
CA THR A 26 -12.59 4.63 -6.70
C THR A 26 -13.19 3.49 -5.87
N GLN A 27 -13.45 2.32 -6.46
CA GLN A 27 -13.98 1.16 -5.71
C GLN A 27 -12.93 0.61 -4.75
N ILE A 28 -11.66 0.56 -5.16
CA ILE A 28 -10.56 0.12 -4.28
C ILE A 28 -10.52 0.97 -3.02
N THR A 29 -10.55 2.30 -3.18
CA THR A 29 -10.53 3.25 -2.06
C THR A 29 -11.70 3.04 -1.11
N SER A 30 -12.90 2.73 -1.63
CA SER A 30 -14.08 2.46 -0.79
C SER A 30 -14.00 1.14 0.01
N LEU A 31 -13.21 0.16 -0.46
CA LEU A 31 -13.07 -1.15 0.18
C LEU A 31 -12.09 -1.12 1.37
N ILE A 32 -11.10 -0.23 1.35
CA ILE A 32 -9.98 -0.19 2.29
C ILE A 32 -10.01 1.04 3.21
N THR A 33 -11.19 1.49 3.63
CA THR A 33 -11.36 2.77 4.35
C THR A 33 -10.60 2.87 5.68
N SER A 34 -10.52 1.79 6.47
CA SER A 34 -9.81 1.79 7.75
C SER A 34 -8.28 1.79 7.57
N PRO A 35 -7.49 2.46 8.44
CA PRO A 35 -6.02 2.45 8.38
C PRO A 35 -5.41 1.03 8.33
N ARG A 36 -5.98 0.08 9.09
CA ARG A 36 -5.52 -1.31 9.13
C ARG A 36 -5.67 -2.01 7.78
N ARG A 37 -6.80 -1.81 7.09
CA ARG A 37 -7.03 -2.32 5.73
C ARG A 37 -6.15 -1.63 4.70
N GLN A 38 -5.91 -0.33 4.82
CA GLN A 38 -4.97 0.37 3.91
C GLN A 38 -3.56 -0.22 4.02
N LEU A 39 -3.08 -0.44 5.24
CA LEU A 39 -1.77 -1.06 5.47
C LEU A 39 -1.72 -2.48 4.89
N ALA A 40 -2.70 -3.33 5.23
CA ALA A 40 -2.77 -4.70 4.72
C ALA A 40 -2.83 -4.73 3.19
N PHE A 41 -3.68 -3.90 2.58
CA PHE A 41 -3.80 -3.75 1.14
C PHE A 41 -2.47 -3.40 0.50
N ARG A 42 -1.77 -2.36 0.97
CA ARG A 42 -0.48 -1.97 0.41
C ARG A 42 0.54 -3.10 0.51
N THR A 43 0.65 -3.74 1.66
CA THR A 43 1.58 -4.87 1.85
C THR A 43 1.31 -6.01 0.87
N PHE A 44 0.06 -6.47 0.77
CA PHE A 44 -0.27 -7.59 -0.11
C PHE A 44 -0.23 -7.21 -1.59
N ALA A 45 -0.67 -6.00 -1.95
CA ALA A 45 -0.65 -5.52 -3.32
C ALA A 45 0.79 -5.41 -3.84
N TYR A 46 1.72 -4.88 -3.05
CA TYR A 46 3.12 -4.80 -3.47
C TYR A 46 3.74 -6.17 -3.72
N ILE A 47 3.47 -7.15 -2.85
CA ILE A 47 3.98 -8.52 -3.02
C ILE A 47 3.36 -9.16 -4.28
N ARG A 48 2.04 -9.13 -4.41
CA ARG A 48 1.33 -9.80 -5.53
C ARG A 48 1.64 -9.16 -6.88
N VAL A 49 1.72 -7.83 -6.95
CA VAL A 49 2.15 -7.13 -8.18
C VAL A 49 3.60 -7.47 -8.52
N GLY A 50 4.51 -7.52 -7.53
CA GLY A 50 5.90 -7.93 -7.79
C GLY A 50 6.02 -9.35 -8.34
N LEU A 51 5.27 -10.30 -7.77
CA LEU A 51 5.20 -11.68 -8.27
C LEU A 51 4.64 -11.75 -9.69
N LEU A 52 3.53 -11.04 -9.94
CA LEU A 52 2.90 -10.99 -11.27
C LEU A 52 3.83 -10.36 -12.32
N LEU A 53 4.52 -9.27 -11.99
CA LEU A 53 5.51 -8.65 -12.88
C LEU A 53 6.65 -9.62 -13.20
N GLY A 54 7.12 -10.38 -12.21
CA GLY A 54 8.13 -11.43 -12.43
C GLY A 54 7.63 -12.55 -13.35
N GLN A 55 6.36 -12.96 -13.20
CA GLN A 55 5.74 -13.93 -14.10
C GLN A 55 5.63 -13.40 -15.53
N LEU A 56 5.11 -12.18 -15.70
CA LEU A 56 4.97 -11.53 -17.01
C LEU A 56 6.33 -11.34 -17.70
N LEU A 57 7.38 -11.03 -16.94
CA LEU A 57 8.75 -10.91 -17.44
C LEU A 57 9.27 -12.25 -18.02
N VAL A 58 8.92 -13.38 -17.41
CA VAL A 58 9.33 -14.71 -17.89
C VAL A 58 8.49 -15.13 -19.10
N GLU A 59 7.21 -14.76 -19.14
CA GLU A 59 6.27 -15.13 -20.20
C GLU A 59 6.38 -14.24 -21.45
N THR A 60 6.92 -13.03 -21.31
CA THR A 60 7.05 -12.04 -22.39
C THR A 60 8.49 -11.98 -22.86
N ASP A 61 8.69 -12.15 -24.15
CA ASP A 61 10.00 -11.94 -24.76
C ASP A 61 10.25 -10.44 -24.93
N LEU A 62 11.10 -9.88 -24.06
CA LEU A 62 11.46 -8.46 -24.06
C LEU A 62 12.84 -8.27 -24.67
N GLU A 63 12.95 -7.31 -25.58
CA GLU A 63 14.24 -6.90 -26.14
C GLU A 63 14.99 -6.02 -25.11
N PRO A 64 16.31 -6.20 -24.95
CA PRO A 64 17.10 -5.30 -24.11
C PRO A 64 17.03 -3.85 -24.64
N ASP A 65 16.55 -2.93 -23.81
CA ASP A 65 16.48 -1.50 -24.10
C ASP A 65 17.16 -0.73 -22.97
N GLU A 66 18.17 0.09 -23.30
CA GLU A 66 18.89 0.91 -22.31
C GLU A 66 18.11 2.17 -21.91
N SER A 67 17.06 2.53 -22.65
CA SER A 67 16.26 3.74 -22.42
C SER A 67 15.03 3.52 -21.54
N GLN A 68 14.64 2.26 -21.33
CA GLN A 68 13.44 1.87 -20.59
C GLN A 68 13.73 0.72 -19.65
N THR A 69 13.08 0.70 -18.48
CA THR A 69 13.14 -0.48 -17.63
C THR A 69 12.31 -1.61 -18.23
N TRP A 70 12.61 -2.86 -17.88
CA TRP A 70 11.78 -4.00 -18.28
C TRP A 70 10.33 -3.86 -17.77
N VAL A 71 10.12 -3.15 -16.65
CA VAL A 71 8.78 -2.83 -16.15
C VAL A 71 8.06 -1.88 -17.10
N ASP A 72 8.72 -0.82 -17.57
CA ASP A 72 8.13 0.13 -18.52
C ASP A 72 7.73 -0.58 -19.82
N GLN A 73 8.58 -1.48 -20.32
CA GLN A 73 8.29 -2.30 -21.49
C GLN A 73 7.07 -3.20 -21.28
N LEU A 74 6.96 -3.88 -20.13
CA LEU A 74 5.78 -4.69 -19.80
C LEU A 74 4.51 -3.85 -19.73
N LEU A 75 4.58 -2.67 -19.12
CA LEU A 75 3.44 -1.77 -18.95
C LEU A 75 3.01 -1.07 -20.25
N ALA A 76 3.80 -1.17 -21.33
CA ALA A 76 3.38 -0.69 -22.65
C ALA A 76 2.27 -1.55 -23.27
N ASP A 77 2.13 -2.82 -22.87
CA ASP A 77 1.00 -3.66 -23.28
C ASP A 77 -0.23 -3.39 -22.40
N PRO A 78 -1.36 -2.91 -22.97
CA PRO A 78 -2.59 -2.69 -22.22
C PRO A 78 -3.16 -3.95 -21.58
N LYS A 79 -2.84 -5.15 -22.09
CA LYS A 79 -3.24 -6.42 -21.47
C LYS A 79 -2.53 -6.64 -20.15
N HIS A 80 -1.23 -6.36 -20.07
CA HIS A 80 -0.48 -6.46 -18.82
C HIS A 80 -0.99 -5.45 -17.80
N LEU A 81 -1.24 -4.21 -18.23
CA LEU A 81 -1.87 -3.18 -17.38
C LEU A 81 -3.20 -3.66 -16.80
N LYS A 82 -4.06 -4.24 -17.65
CA LYS A 82 -5.34 -4.80 -17.21
C LYS A 82 -5.15 -5.93 -16.21
N THR A 83 -4.27 -6.89 -16.47
CA THR A 83 -4.01 -8.01 -15.56
C THR A 83 -3.51 -7.53 -14.20
N ILE A 84 -2.61 -6.54 -14.18
CA ILE A 84 -2.13 -5.94 -12.93
C ILE A 84 -3.25 -5.20 -12.20
N ALA A 85 -4.09 -4.44 -12.91
CA ALA A 85 -5.22 -3.74 -12.30
C ALA A 85 -6.25 -4.72 -11.70
N ASP A 86 -6.53 -5.82 -12.38
CA ASP A 86 -7.41 -6.88 -11.89
C ASP A 86 -6.84 -7.55 -10.64
N GLU A 87 -5.53 -7.80 -10.62
CA GLU A 87 -4.82 -8.34 -9.47
C GLU A 87 -4.90 -7.40 -8.25
N VAL A 88 -4.62 -6.11 -8.44
CA VAL A 88 -4.73 -5.09 -7.37
C VAL A 88 -6.16 -5.03 -6.84
N ARG A 89 -7.17 -5.08 -7.71
CA ARG A 89 -8.59 -5.11 -7.31
C ARG A 89 -8.93 -6.38 -6.52
N ALA A 90 -8.40 -7.53 -6.92
CA ALA A 90 -8.57 -8.78 -6.18
C ALA A 90 -8.03 -8.67 -4.75
N VAL A 91 -6.84 -8.09 -4.56
CA VAL A 91 -6.28 -7.82 -3.23
C VAL A 91 -7.20 -6.94 -2.39
N ALA A 92 -7.74 -5.86 -2.97
CA ALA A 92 -8.65 -4.96 -2.26
C ALA A 92 -9.91 -5.69 -1.77
N HIS A 93 -10.49 -6.55 -2.61
CA HIS A 93 -11.65 -7.37 -2.23
C HIS A 93 -11.32 -8.39 -1.13
N GLU A 94 -10.19 -9.08 -1.23
CA GLU A 94 -9.75 -10.05 -0.21
C GLU A 94 -9.51 -9.38 1.15
N VAL A 95 -8.83 -8.23 1.15
CA VAL A 95 -8.59 -7.43 2.36
C VAL A 95 -9.90 -6.94 2.99
N ALA A 96 -10.84 -6.48 2.17
CA ALA A 96 -12.14 -6.03 2.65
C ALA A 96 -13.01 -7.18 3.21
N ALA A 97 -12.83 -8.39 2.68
CA ALA A 97 -13.54 -9.59 3.11
C ALA A 97 -12.94 -10.22 4.38
N ASP A 98 -11.72 -9.87 4.80
CA ASP A 98 -11.11 -10.44 6.00
C ASP A 98 -11.75 -9.86 7.29
N PRO A 99 -12.47 -10.68 8.08
CA PRO A 99 -13.08 -10.21 9.33
C PRO A 99 -12.05 -9.77 10.36
N LYS A 100 -10.80 -10.27 10.33
CA LYS A 100 -9.74 -9.86 11.26
C LYS A 100 -9.27 -8.43 11.03
N LEU A 101 -9.57 -7.87 9.86
CA LEU A 101 -9.30 -6.48 9.48
C LEU A 101 -10.55 -5.60 9.58
N SER A 102 -11.68 -6.13 10.09
CA SER A 102 -12.92 -5.38 10.26
C SER A 102 -13.03 -4.64 11.60
N GLU A 103 -12.32 -5.11 12.62
CA GLU A 103 -12.27 -4.45 13.92
C GLU A 103 -11.11 -3.44 13.94
N ASP A 104 -11.46 -2.15 13.97
CA ASP A 104 -10.52 -1.09 14.33
C ASP A 104 -10.25 -1.20 15.84
N GLU A 105 -9.25 -2.02 16.19
CA GLU A 105 -8.60 -1.89 17.49
C GLU A 105 -8.13 -0.42 17.63
N PRO A 106 -8.38 0.25 18.77
CA PRO A 106 -8.12 1.68 18.89
C PRO A 106 -6.67 2.03 18.50
N VAL A 107 -6.49 2.68 17.36
CA VAL A 107 -5.17 3.12 16.90
C VAL A 107 -4.74 4.27 17.79
N GLY A 108 -3.72 4.03 18.62
CA GLY A 108 -3.10 5.05 19.46
C GLY A 108 -2.63 4.52 20.82
N PRO A 109 -1.91 5.35 21.59
CA PRO A 109 -1.44 4.97 22.91
C PRO A 109 -2.61 4.61 23.82
N ASP A 110 -2.48 3.49 24.53
CA ASP A 110 -3.42 3.08 25.56
C ASP A 110 -3.50 4.13 26.70
N ALA A 111 -4.50 3.98 27.56
CA ALA A 111 -4.69 4.91 28.68
C ALA A 111 -3.43 5.03 29.55
N ALA A 112 -2.75 3.91 29.79
CA ALA A 112 -1.52 3.87 30.58
C ALA A 112 -0.37 4.63 29.91
N ALA A 113 -0.23 4.55 28.59
CA ALA A 113 0.76 5.27 27.79
C ALA A 113 0.47 6.77 27.80
N ARG A 114 -0.79 7.18 27.71
CA ARG A 114 -1.19 8.58 27.85
C ARG A 114 -0.86 9.12 29.24
N ASP A 115 -1.08 8.32 30.28
CA ASP A 115 -0.77 8.72 31.66
C ASP A 115 0.74 8.84 31.89
N ARG A 116 1.54 7.91 31.37
CA ARG A 116 3.01 8.02 31.37
C ARG A 116 3.47 9.29 30.64
N PHE A 117 2.90 9.58 29.48
CA PHE A 117 3.24 10.78 28.71
C PHE A 117 2.88 12.07 29.47
N ARG A 118 1.70 12.13 30.09
CA ARG A 118 1.29 13.29 30.91
C ARG A 118 2.20 13.49 32.12
N ALA A 119 2.60 12.41 32.80
CA ALA A 119 3.52 12.48 33.93
C ALA A 119 4.90 13.00 33.50
N PHE A 120 5.40 12.54 32.35
CA PHE A 120 6.63 13.04 31.74
C PHE A 120 6.54 14.53 31.41
N ALA A 121 5.51 14.96 30.66
CA ALA A 121 5.34 16.35 30.25
C ALA A 121 5.24 17.33 31.44
N ARG A 122 4.56 16.92 32.53
CA ARG A 122 4.49 17.72 33.76
C ARG A 122 5.87 17.92 34.41
N ARG A 123 6.72 16.89 34.44
CA ARG A 123 8.09 17.01 34.97
C ARG A 123 8.92 18.00 34.15
N SER A 124 8.90 17.88 32.82
CA SER A 124 9.66 18.76 31.93
C SER A 124 9.25 20.23 31.98
N LEU A 125 8.00 20.53 32.37
CA LEU A 125 7.51 21.89 32.58
C LEU A 125 7.79 22.43 34.00
N SER A 126 8.16 21.57 34.94
CA SER A 126 8.52 21.95 36.32
C SER A 126 10.02 22.25 36.48
N ASP A 127 10.84 21.75 35.56
CA ASP A 127 12.29 21.94 35.50
C ASP A 127 12.70 23.14 34.60
N GLN A 128 11.76 24.04 34.28
CA GLN A 128 11.99 25.36 33.67
C GLN A 128 11.66 26.47 34.67
#